data_AF-K2CVM0-F1
#
_entry.id   AF-K2CVM0-F1
#
_cell.length_a   1.000
_cell.length_b   1.000
_cell.length_c   1.000
_cell.angle_alpha   90.00
_cell.angle_beta   90.00
_cell.angle_gamma   90.00
#
_symmetry.space_group_name_H-M   'P 1'
#
loop_
_entity.id
_entity.type
_entity.pdbx_description
1 polymer ?
#
loop_
_entity_poly.entity_id
_entity_poly.type
_entity_poly.pdbx_seq_one_letter_code
_entity_poly.pdbx_strand_id
1 'polypeptide(L)'
;MILILLFVSVQAYFFLGYYFNAYPKKDPHEWQYGMKQIVEFVKEHEEYDYIFMTDIRSQPYIFFLYYLKHPLPEYLNSVVYNNSEESVKYNTVSYFGGYYLGKEGEERRINVYFGGWDPIESTPDKGRLYVVSPSQYDGLKHRSSFDVKKIIYYPDGGKAFYIVSAT
;
A
#
# COMPACT_ATOMS: atom_id res chain seq x y z
N MET A 1 -39.72 23.58 -5.36
CA MET A 1 -38.27 23.60 -5.71
C MET A 1 -37.39 24.01 -4.51
N ILE A 2 -37.61 25.17 -3.87
CA ILE A 2 -36.78 25.65 -2.73
C ILE A 2 -36.77 24.68 -1.53
N LEU A 3 -37.93 24.16 -1.12
CA LEU A 3 -38.03 23.19 -0.01
C LEU A 3 -37.27 21.88 -0.29
N ILE A 4 -37.25 21.45 -1.56
CA ILE A 4 -36.51 20.25 -1.99
C ILE A 4 -35.01 20.51 -1.90
N LEU A 5 -34.54 21.68 -2.39
CA LEU A 5 -33.13 22.07 -2.29
C LEU A 5 -32.68 22.18 -0.84
N LEU A 6 -33.51 22.73 0.04
CA LEU A 6 -33.22 22.81 1.48
C LEU A 6 -33.09 21.40 2.09
N PHE A 7 -34.04 20.51 1.77
CA PHE A 7 -34.01 19.14 2.26
C PHE A 7 -32.76 18.38 1.78
N VAL A 8 -32.43 18.47 0.49
CA VAL A 8 -31.23 17.84 -0.07
C VAL A 8 -29.96 18.42 0.57
N SER A 9 -29.91 19.73 0.80
CA SER A 9 -28.75 20.38 1.45
C SER A 9 -28.55 19.87 2.87
N VAL A 10 -29.63 19.71 3.65
CA VAL A 10 -29.57 19.16 5.02
C VAL A 10 -29.10 17.70 4.99
N GLN A 11 -29.65 16.88 4.10
CA GLN A 11 -29.22 15.47 3.95
C GLN A 11 -27.75 15.37 3.53
N ALA A 12 -27.32 16.20 2.58
CA ALA A 12 -25.93 16.26 2.15
C ALA A 12 -25.00 16.67 3.31
N TYR A 13 -25.40 17.65 4.13
CA TYR A 13 -24.62 18.06 5.29
C TYR A 13 -24.41 16.91 6.29
N PHE A 14 -25.48 16.19 6.65
CA PHE A 14 -25.38 15.04 7.56
C PHE A 14 -24.57 13.90 6.95
N PHE A 15 -24.79 13.59 5.67
CA PHE A 15 -24.05 12.57 4.95
C PHE A 15 -22.56 12.89 4.90
N LEU A 16 -22.16 14.10 4.48
CA LEU A 16 -20.77 14.51 4.41
C LEU A 16 -20.13 14.56 5.80
N GLY A 17 -20.89 15.00 6.81
CA GLY A 17 -20.47 14.96 8.21
C GLY A 17 -20.12 13.55 8.67
N TYR A 18 -21.00 12.57 8.42
CA TYR A 18 -20.72 11.16 8.71
C TYR A 18 -19.55 10.62 7.87
N TYR A 19 -19.58 10.86 6.56
CA TYR A 19 -18.61 10.34 5.60
C TYR A 19 -17.18 10.81 5.91
N PHE A 20 -16.97 12.08 6.24
CA PHE A 20 -15.61 12.59 6.49
C PHE A 20 -15.13 12.47 7.94
N ASN A 21 -16.03 12.28 8.92
CA ASN A 21 -15.63 12.26 10.33
C ASN A 21 -15.80 10.91 11.02
N ALA A 22 -16.92 10.22 10.78
CA ALA A 22 -17.26 8.97 11.47
C ALA A 22 -16.81 7.74 10.68
N TYR A 23 -17.13 7.68 9.39
CA TYR A 23 -16.79 6.55 8.53
C TYR A 23 -15.29 6.21 8.49
N PRO A 24 -14.35 7.19 8.42
CA PRO A 24 -12.93 6.87 8.37
C PRO A 24 -12.36 6.33 9.68
N LYS A 25 -13.08 6.50 10.80
CA LYS A 25 -12.70 5.93 12.10
C LYS A 25 -13.39 4.60 12.36
N LYS A 26 -14.61 4.42 11.84
CA LYS A 26 -15.40 3.20 12.00
C LYS A 26 -14.85 2.07 11.13
N ASP A 27 -14.52 2.39 9.87
CA ASP A 27 -14.09 1.43 8.86
C ASP A 27 -12.78 1.91 8.18
N PRO A 28 -11.68 2.10 8.93
CA PRO A 28 -10.46 2.76 8.42
C PRO A 28 -9.75 1.97 7.31
N HIS A 29 -10.01 0.66 7.20
CA HIS A 29 -9.42 -0.18 6.16
C HIS A 29 -9.95 0.12 4.75
N GLU A 30 -11.18 0.63 4.63
CA GLU A 30 -11.81 0.99 3.35
C GLU A 30 -11.20 2.27 2.75
N TRP A 31 -10.60 3.11 3.59
CA TRP A 31 -10.04 4.40 3.21
C TRP A 31 -8.63 4.32 2.61
N GLN A 32 -8.10 3.11 2.43
CA GLN A 32 -6.76 2.86 1.85
C GLN A 32 -5.66 3.67 2.57
N TYR A 33 -5.82 3.88 3.88
CA TYR A 33 -4.84 4.61 4.68
C TYR A 33 -3.47 3.95 4.65
N GLY A 34 -2.43 4.76 4.79
CA GLY A 34 -1.05 4.29 4.83
C GLY A 34 -0.37 4.16 3.47
N MET A 35 -1.11 4.08 2.35
CA MET A 35 -0.51 3.87 1.02
C MET A 35 0.50 4.96 0.66
N LYS A 36 0.14 6.23 0.86
CA LYS A 36 1.07 7.35 0.66
C LYS A 36 2.32 7.21 1.52
N GLN A 37 2.15 6.90 2.82
CA GLN A 37 3.26 6.78 3.77
C GLN A 37 4.19 5.60 3.44
N ILE A 38 3.66 4.52 2.86
CA ILE A 38 4.44 3.39 2.36
C ILE A 38 5.29 3.84 1.17
N VAL A 39 4.67 4.47 0.17
CA VAL A 39 5.40 4.87 -1.05
C VAL A 39 6.42 5.96 -0.74
N GLU A 40 6.11 6.91 0.15
CA GLU A 40 7.07 7.90 0.63
C GLU A 40 8.25 7.24 1.36
N PHE A 41 7.99 6.24 2.20
CA PHE A 41 9.07 5.47 2.83
C PHE A 41 9.96 4.80 1.77
N VAL A 42 9.39 4.17 0.76
CA VAL A 42 10.16 3.55 -0.34
C VAL A 42 11.00 4.58 -1.10
N LYS A 43 10.53 5.82 -1.25
CA LYS A 43 11.30 6.90 -1.90
C LYS A 43 12.46 7.40 -1.05
N GLU A 44 12.27 7.45 0.26
CA GLU A 44 13.27 7.95 1.21
C GLU A 44 14.36 6.91 1.53
N HIS A 45 14.06 5.63 1.30
CA HIS A 45 14.94 4.50 1.58
C HIS A 45 15.42 3.82 0.29
N GLU A 46 16.51 4.36 -0.24
CA GLU A 46 17.11 3.92 -1.51
C GLU A 46 17.82 2.57 -1.41
N GLU A 47 18.09 2.08 -0.19
CA GLU A 47 18.70 0.78 0.05
C GLU A 47 17.79 -0.41 -0.35
N TYR A 48 16.51 -0.17 -0.66
CA TYR A 48 15.56 -1.21 -1.03
C TYR A 48 15.17 -1.14 -2.51
N ASP A 49 15.53 -2.17 -3.26
CA ASP A 49 15.22 -2.32 -4.70
C ASP A 49 14.04 -3.24 -4.96
N TYR A 50 13.69 -4.07 -3.97
CA TYR A 50 12.60 -5.06 -4.05
C TYR A 50 11.59 -4.77 -2.95
N ILE A 51 10.38 -4.38 -3.34
CA ILE A 51 9.31 -4.01 -2.43
C ILE A 51 8.20 -5.04 -2.53
N PHE A 52 7.94 -5.76 -1.45
CA PHE A 52 6.86 -6.73 -1.33
C PHE A 52 5.70 -6.11 -0.57
N MET A 53 4.75 -5.56 -1.31
CA MET A 53 3.52 -5.01 -0.75
C MET A 53 2.50 -6.12 -0.56
N THR A 54 1.86 -6.18 0.61
CA THR A 54 0.72 -7.09 0.78
C THR A 54 -0.43 -6.73 -0.16
N ASP A 55 -1.05 -7.77 -0.72
CA ASP A 55 -2.24 -7.73 -1.57
C ASP A 55 -3.56 -7.84 -0.79
N ILE A 56 -3.53 -7.77 0.56
CA ILE A 56 -4.75 -7.90 1.40
C ILE A 56 -5.68 -6.69 1.28
N ARG A 57 -5.19 -5.58 0.74
CA ARG A 57 -5.97 -4.37 0.44
C ARG A 57 -6.09 -4.27 -1.07
N SER A 58 -7.20 -3.71 -1.53
CA SER A 58 -7.68 -3.60 -2.91
C SER A 58 -6.59 -3.47 -3.99
N GLN A 59 -6.42 -2.31 -4.63
CA GLN A 59 -5.46 -2.12 -5.73
C GLN A 59 -4.29 -1.23 -5.28
N PRO A 60 -3.38 -1.72 -4.41
CA PRO A 60 -2.30 -0.92 -3.85
C PRO A 60 -1.35 -0.39 -4.94
N TYR A 61 -1.25 -1.08 -6.08
CA TYR A 61 -0.38 -0.70 -7.19
C TYR A 61 -0.64 0.71 -7.72
N ILE A 62 -1.90 1.18 -7.72
CA ILE A 62 -2.22 2.52 -8.22
C ILE A 62 -1.55 3.63 -7.40
N PHE A 63 -1.38 3.41 -6.10
CA PHE A 63 -0.73 4.38 -5.21
C PHE A 63 0.77 4.44 -5.47
N PHE A 64 1.40 3.30 -5.74
CA PHE A 64 2.80 3.28 -6.14
C PHE A 64 2.99 4.03 -7.46
N LEU A 65 2.18 3.74 -8.48
CA LEU A 65 2.23 4.45 -9.76
C LEU A 65 2.06 5.97 -9.59
N TYR A 66 1.07 6.38 -8.79
CA TYR A 66 0.76 7.78 -8.54
C TYR A 66 1.87 8.52 -7.79
N TYR A 67 2.33 7.99 -6.65
CA TYR A 67 3.28 8.70 -5.78
C TYR A 67 4.74 8.58 -6.21
N LEU A 68 5.11 7.49 -6.90
CA LEU A 68 6.40 7.38 -7.59
C LEU A 68 6.43 8.15 -8.91
N LYS A 69 5.27 8.61 -9.40
CA LYS A 69 5.12 9.26 -10.72
C LYS A 69 5.64 8.38 -11.85
N HIS A 70 5.29 7.10 -11.83
CA HIS A 70 5.78 6.13 -12.80
C HIS A 70 5.26 6.45 -14.21
N PRO A 71 6.11 6.56 -15.24
CA PRO A 71 5.67 6.79 -16.61
C PRO A 71 4.81 5.64 -17.14
N LEU A 72 3.67 5.96 -17.74
CA LEU A 72 2.73 4.95 -18.27
C LEU A 72 3.36 4.00 -19.29
N PRO A 73 4.20 4.43 -20.26
CA PRO A 73 4.83 3.51 -21.20
C PRO A 73 5.74 2.48 -20.51
N GLU A 74 6.49 2.89 -19.49
CA GLU A 74 7.36 1.99 -18.73
C GLU A 74 6.54 0.96 -17.95
N TYR A 75 5.49 1.42 -17.29
CA TYR A 75 4.54 0.54 -16.58
C TYR A 75 3.97 -0.54 -17.51
N LEU A 76 3.44 -0.13 -18.67
CA LEU A 76 2.81 -1.06 -19.62
C LEU A 76 3.79 -2.10 -20.17
N ASN A 77 5.08 -1.79 -20.21
CA ASN A 77 6.13 -2.71 -20.65
C ASN A 77 6.61 -3.67 -19.55
N SER A 78 6.35 -3.37 -18.28
CA SER A 78 6.89 -4.13 -17.13
C SER A 78 5.84 -4.84 -16.29
N VAL A 79 4.57 -4.43 -16.39
CA VAL A 79 3.48 -4.95 -15.57
C VAL A 79 3.22 -6.44 -15.85
N VAL A 80 3.08 -7.19 -14.77
CA VAL A 80 2.59 -8.57 -14.78
C VAL A 80 1.27 -8.61 -14.03
N TYR A 81 0.27 -9.20 -14.69
CA TYR A 81 -1.06 -9.34 -14.13
C TYR A 81 -1.24 -10.69 -13.44
N ASN A 82 -2.14 -10.69 -12.47
CA ASN A 82 -2.60 -11.86 -11.75
C ASN A 82 -3.56 -12.66 -12.65
N ASN A 83 -3.20 -13.90 -12.97
CA ASN A 83 -3.98 -14.77 -13.86
C ASN A 83 -4.90 -15.77 -13.12
N SER A 84 -4.96 -15.73 -11.78
CA SER A 84 -5.84 -16.63 -11.02
C SER A 84 -7.20 -15.99 -10.73
N GLU A 85 -8.29 -16.75 -10.88
CA GLU A 85 -9.66 -16.28 -10.69
C GLU A 85 -9.91 -15.67 -9.30
N GLU A 86 -9.17 -16.11 -8.28
CA GLU A 86 -9.27 -15.61 -6.91
C GLU A 86 -8.52 -14.28 -6.72
N SER A 87 -7.32 -14.15 -7.33
CA SER A 87 -6.52 -12.93 -7.28
C SER A 87 -7.16 -11.74 -8.02
N VAL A 88 -7.88 -11.99 -9.13
CA VAL A 88 -8.56 -10.96 -9.92
C VAL A 88 -9.63 -10.21 -9.10
N LYS A 89 -10.16 -10.81 -8.02
CA LYS A 89 -11.20 -10.21 -7.18
C LYS A 89 -10.71 -9.03 -6.32
N TYR A 90 -9.43 -9.00 -5.98
CA TYR A 90 -8.88 -8.02 -5.02
C TYR A 90 -7.80 -7.15 -5.65
N ASN A 91 -6.85 -7.73 -6.39
CA ASN A 91 -5.78 -7.01 -7.06
C ASN A 91 -5.39 -7.68 -8.40
N THR A 92 -5.46 -6.93 -9.48
CA THR A 92 -5.16 -7.44 -10.83
C THR A 92 -3.67 -7.45 -11.17
N VAL A 93 -2.83 -6.73 -10.42
CA VAL A 93 -1.40 -6.59 -10.71
C VAL A 93 -0.58 -7.35 -9.67
N SER A 94 0.28 -8.26 -10.11
CA SER A 94 1.22 -8.99 -9.23
C SER A 94 2.57 -8.31 -9.13
N TYR A 95 2.98 -7.61 -10.18
CA TYR A 95 4.31 -7.01 -10.25
C TYR A 95 4.37 -5.87 -11.28
N PHE A 96 5.24 -4.90 -11.03
CA PHE A 96 5.84 -4.07 -12.07
C PHE A 96 7.22 -3.61 -11.62
N GLY A 97 8.04 -3.21 -12.59
CA GLY A 97 9.35 -2.62 -12.33
C GLY A 97 9.56 -1.35 -13.14
N GLY A 98 10.42 -0.46 -12.65
CA GLY A 98 10.69 0.81 -13.31
C GLY A 98 11.93 1.50 -12.79
N TYR A 99 12.35 2.52 -13.52
CA TYR A 99 13.34 3.48 -13.03
C TYR A 99 12.62 4.67 -12.41
N TYR A 100 13.13 5.13 -11.28
CA TYR A 100 12.53 6.19 -10.47
C TYR A 100 13.62 7.14 -10.00
N LEU A 101 13.27 8.41 -9.88
CA LEU A 101 14.15 9.39 -9.27
C LEU A 101 14.16 9.20 -7.76
N GLY A 102 15.36 8.91 -7.24
CA GLY A 102 15.67 8.95 -5.82
C GLY A 102 15.60 10.36 -5.25
N LYS A 103 15.84 10.46 -3.95
CA LYS A 103 15.82 11.73 -3.20
C LYS A 103 16.85 12.72 -3.73
N GLU A 104 18.00 12.23 -4.16
CA GLU A 104 19.10 13.05 -4.70
C GLU A 104 19.01 13.26 -6.23
N GLY A 105 17.94 12.76 -6.86
CA GLY A 105 17.72 12.89 -8.31
C GLY A 105 18.41 11.81 -9.14
N GLU A 106 19.00 10.79 -8.50
CA GLU A 106 19.58 9.64 -9.19
C GLU A 106 18.49 8.68 -9.67
N GLU A 107 18.66 8.10 -10.86
CA GLU A 107 17.77 7.05 -11.33
C GLU A 107 18.11 5.73 -10.63
N ARG A 108 17.12 5.16 -9.93
CA ARG A 108 17.22 3.85 -9.29
C ARG A 108 16.12 2.93 -9.78
N ARG A 109 16.43 1.64 -9.86
CA ARG A 109 15.44 0.63 -10.26
C ARG A 109 14.64 0.16 -9.05
N ILE A 110 13.33 0.25 -9.10
CA ILE A 110 12.43 -0.29 -8.07
C ILE A 110 11.58 -1.40 -8.70
N ASN A 111 11.50 -2.52 -8.01
CA ASN A 111 10.70 -3.69 -8.36
C ASN A 111 9.62 -3.85 -7.29
N VAL A 112 8.36 -3.66 -7.66
CA VAL A 112 7.24 -3.71 -6.73
C VAL A 112 6.43 -4.96 -7.01
N TYR A 113 6.29 -5.81 -5.98
CA TYR A 113 5.49 -7.02 -5.96
C TYR A 113 4.29 -6.81 -5.07
N PHE A 114 3.14 -7.32 -5.48
CA PHE A 114 1.92 -7.34 -4.69
C PHE A 114 1.61 -8.79 -4.33
N GLY A 115 1.99 -9.20 -3.13
CA GLY A 115 2.15 -10.61 -2.79
C GLY A 115 3.43 -11.18 -3.41
N GLY A 116 3.38 -12.41 -3.92
CA GLY A 116 4.51 -13.05 -4.60
C GLY A 116 5.66 -13.51 -3.70
N TRP A 117 5.44 -13.55 -2.39
CA TRP A 117 6.34 -14.13 -1.39
C TRP A 117 5.51 -14.90 -0.36
N ASP A 118 6.12 -15.84 0.34
CA ASP A 118 5.46 -16.66 1.37
C ASP A 118 5.70 -16.05 2.75
N PRO A 119 4.70 -15.43 3.41
CA PRO A 119 4.88 -14.83 4.73
C PRO A 119 5.28 -15.81 5.82
N ILE A 120 4.98 -17.10 5.64
CA ILE A 120 5.25 -18.12 6.65
C ILE A 120 6.70 -18.61 6.52
N GLU A 121 7.13 -18.99 5.32
CA GLU A 121 8.43 -19.63 5.12
C GLU A 121 9.55 -18.66 4.70
N SER A 122 9.23 -17.41 4.32
CA SER A 122 10.27 -16.46 3.89
C SER A 122 11.07 -15.90 5.05
N THR A 123 12.38 -15.77 4.84
CA THR A 123 13.30 -15.00 5.68
C THR A 123 13.60 -13.63 5.03
N PRO A 124 13.91 -12.60 5.83
CA PRO A 124 14.30 -11.32 5.27
C PRO A 124 15.66 -11.40 4.57
N ASP A 125 15.84 -10.59 3.54
CA ASP A 125 17.08 -10.46 2.78
C ASP A 125 17.44 -8.98 2.63
N LYS A 126 18.73 -8.69 2.50
CA LYS A 126 19.22 -7.33 2.29
C LYS A 126 18.69 -6.79 0.96
N GLY A 127 18.37 -5.50 0.93
CA GLY A 127 17.81 -4.85 -0.25
C GLY A 127 16.33 -5.13 -0.51
N ARG A 128 15.66 -5.87 0.39
CA ARG A 128 14.22 -6.17 0.28
C ARG A 128 13.42 -5.51 1.40
N LEU A 129 12.32 -4.90 1.03
CA LEU A 129 11.36 -4.30 1.95
C LEU A 129 10.04 -5.07 1.89
N TYR A 130 9.47 -5.37 3.05
CA TYR A 130 8.20 -6.08 3.15
C TYR A 130 7.20 -5.18 3.86
N VAL A 131 6.05 -4.97 3.24
CA VAL A 131 4.94 -4.23 3.81
C VAL A 131 3.82 -5.20 4.09
N VAL A 132 3.58 -5.44 5.38
CA VAL A 132 2.71 -6.51 5.85
C VAL A 132 1.62 -5.95 6.76
N SER A 133 0.45 -6.60 6.72
CA SER A 133 -0.62 -6.33 7.68
C SER A 133 -0.23 -6.80 9.09
N PRO A 134 -0.90 -6.33 10.16
CA PRO A 134 -0.65 -6.82 11.51
C PRO A 134 -0.79 -8.35 11.64
N SER A 135 -1.81 -8.93 10.99
CA SER A 135 -2.03 -10.38 11.00
C SER A 135 -0.87 -11.14 10.34
N GLN A 136 -0.39 -10.68 9.18
CA GLN A 136 0.77 -11.27 8.52
C GLN A 136 2.04 -11.12 9.34
N TYR A 137 2.26 -9.95 9.95
CA TYR A 137 3.41 -9.70 10.81
C TYR A 137 3.44 -10.63 12.03
N ASP A 138 2.28 -10.83 12.68
CA ASP A 138 2.15 -11.73 13.81
C ASP A 138 2.30 -13.21 13.40
N GLY A 139 1.96 -13.55 12.15
CA GLY A 139 2.11 -14.88 11.56
C GLY A 139 3.48 -15.23 10.99
N LEU A 140 4.45 -14.29 10.98
CA LEU A 140 5.81 -14.55 10.47
C LEU A 140 6.51 -15.61 11.34
N LYS A 141 6.88 -16.75 10.74
CA LYS A 141 7.66 -17.80 11.42
C LYS A 141 9.02 -17.30 11.90
N HIS A 142 9.69 -16.52 11.05
CA HIS A 142 11.02 -15.97 11.32
C HIS A 142 10.95 -14.50 11.77
N ARG A 143 9.90 -14.11 12.51
CA ARG A 143 9.66 -12.72 12.94
C ARG A 143 10.86 -12.06 13.61
N SER A 144 11.62 -12.79 14.42
CA SER A 144 12.81 -12.28 15.11
C SER A 144 13.95 -11.87 14.17
N SER A 145 13.94 -12.35 12.93
CA SER A 145 14.92 -11.99 11.91
C SER A 145 14.55 -10.71 11.15
N PHE A 146 13.30 -10.24 11.30
CA PHE A 146 12.81 -9.01 10.69
C PHE A 146 12.96 -7.84 11.65
N ASP A 147 13.58 -6.76 11.18
CA ASP A 147 13.59 -5.48 11.88
C ASP A 147 12.39 -4.63 11.43
N VAL A 148 11.73 -3.98 12.40
CA VAL A 148 10.59 -3.10 12.12
C VAL A 148 11.11 -1.70 11.83
N LYS A 149 11.12 -1.35 10.55
CA LYS A 149 11.59 -0.03 10.09
C LYS A 149 10.55 1.06 10.33
N LYS A 150 9.25 0.72 10.20
CA LYS A 150 8.14 1.67 10.44
C LYS A 150 6.84 0.95 10.76
N ILE A 151 6.03 1.54 11.63
CA ILE A 151 4.64 1.15 11.85
C ILE A 151 3.75 2.28 11.34
N ILE A 152 2.75 1.92 10.55
CA ILE A 152 1.74 2.84 10.04
C ILE A 152 0.45 2.60 10.82
N TYR A 153 -0.18 3.69 11.23
CA TYR A 153 -1.40 3.68 12.03
C TYR A 153 -2.59 4.22 11.25
N TYR A 154 -3.76 3.68 11.53
CA TYR A 154 -5.05 4.23 11.15
C TYR A 154 -5.39 5.47 12.01
N PRO A 155 -6.34 6.32 11.58
CA PRO A 155 -6.76 7.49 12.35
C PRO A 155 -7.36 7.18 13.73
N ASP A 156 -7.82 5.96 13.95
CA ASP A 156 -8.33 5.46 15.24
C ASP A 156 -7.21 4.96 16.18
N GLY A 157 -5.95 4.98 15.74
CA GLY A 157 -4.79 4.49 16.48
C GLY A 157 -4.49 3.00 16.28
N GLY A 158 -5.33 2.26 15.54
CA GLY A 158 -5.06 0.88 15.15
C GLY A 158 -3.85 0.78 14.23
N LYS A 159 -3.12 -0.34 14.27
CA LYS A 159 -1.99 -0.55 13.34
C LYS A 159 -2.52 -0.94 11.97
N ALA A 160 -2.14 -0.18 10.95
CA ALA A 160 -2.50 -0.44 9.56
C ALA A 160 -1.50 -1.38 8.88
N PHE A 161 -0.20 -1.08 9.02
CA PHE A 161 0.87 -1.86 8.39
C PHE A 161 2.14 -1.83 9.22
N TYR A 162 2.92 -2.89 9.06
CA TYR A 162 4.32 -2.94 9.44
C TYR A 162 5.17 -2.89 8.17
N ILE A 163 6.18 -2.03 8.16
CA ILE A 163 7.25 -2.04 7.18
C ILE A 163 8.44 -2.70 7.85
N VAL A 164 8.89 -3.82 7.29
CA VAL A 164 9.94 -4.66 7.85
C VAL A 164 10.99 -5.02 6.81
N SER A 165 12.22 -5.25 7.26
CA SER A 165 13.34 -5.68 6.40
C SER A 165 14.35 -6.48 7.22
N ALA A 166 15.42 -6.96 6.56
CA ALA A 166 16.57 -7.55 7.23
C ALA A 166 17.22 -6.54 8.20
N THR A 167 17.87 -7.10 9.22
CA THR A 167 18.73 -6.35 10.15
C THR A 167 19.98 -5.84 9.43
#